data_AF-A0AA87YPL4-F1
#
_entry.id   AF-A0AA87YPL4-F1
#
_cell.length_a   1.000
_cell.length_b   1.000
_cell.length_c   1.000
_cell.angle_alpha   90.00
_cell.angle_beta   90.00
_cell.angle_gamma   90.00
#
_symmetry.space_group_name_H-M   'P 1'
#
loop_
_entity.id
_entity.type
_entity.pdbx_description
1 polymer ?
#
loop_
_entity_poly.entity_id
_entity_poly.type
_entity_poly.pdbx_seq_one_letter_code
_entity_poly.pdbx_strand_id
1 'polypeptide(L)' 'MAVTSGFLHKVLNSVQPAGGHCPRILMEIYAKHCGRLSVYGLKHVGDIHAMCRAGVTAHKMAAASIKVRSN' A
#
# COMPACT_ATOMS: atom_id res chain seq x y z
N MET A 1 10.15 7.92 18.17
CA MET A 1 8.97 8.42 17.43
C MET A 1 8.17 7.24 16.89
N ALA A 2 7.27 6.68 17.72
CA ALA A 2 6.43 5.55 17.38
C ALA A 2 5.04 6.05 16.98
N VAL A 3 4.91 6.63 15.79
CA VAL A 3 3.58 6.97 15.27
C VAL A 3 2.98 5.76 14.56
N THR A 4 1.92 5.24 15.17
CA THR A 4 0.71 4.70 14.51
C THR A 4 0.74 3.31 13.89
N SER A 5 0.99 2.30 14.72
CA SER A 5 0.59 0.91 14.42
C SER A 5 -0.94 0.77 14.22
N GLY A 6 -1.77 1.58 14.90
CA GLY A 6 -3.24 1.40 14.92
C GLY A 6 -3.98 1.70 13.60
N PHE A 7 -3.63 2.76 12.86
CA PHE A 7 -4.34 3.11 11.62
C PHE A 7 -3.92 2.21 10.46
N LEU A 8 -2.62 1.94 10.34
CA LEU A 8 -2.12 1.02 9.33
C LEU A 8 -2.66 -0.40 9.61
N HIS A 9 -2.70 -0.84 10.87
CA HIS A 9 -3.39 -2.08 11.24
C HIS A 9 -4.88 -2.04 10.91
N LYS A 10 -5.58 -0.93 11.13
CA LYS A 10 -7.02 -0.84 10.84
C LYS A 10 -7.31 -0.94 9.35
N VAL A 11 -6.46 -0.34 8.52
CA VAL A 11 -6.51 -0.46 7.06
C VAL A 11 -6.16 -1.90 6.67
N LEU A 12 -5.05 -2.44 7.15
CA LEU A 12 -4.63 -3.82 6.89
C LEU A 12 -5.69 -4.87 7.30
N ASN A 13 -6.41 -4.62 8.40
CA ASN A 13 -7.43 -5.51 8.92
C ASN A 13 -8.78 -5.33 8.19
N SER A 14 -9.14 -4.11 7.79
CA SER A 14 -10.35 -3.83 6.99
C SER A 14 -10.23 -4.29 5.53
N VAL A 15 -9.02 -4.66 5.10
CA VAL A 15 -8.69 -5.01 3.71
C VAL A 15 -8.69 -6.53 3.47
N GLN A 16 -8.96 -7.34 4.48
CA GLN A 16 -9.07 -8.80 4.32
C GLN A 16 -10.49 -9.20 3.91
N PRO A 17 -10.66 -9.63 2.65
CA PRO A 17 -11.04 -11.02 2.39
C PRO A 17 -10.33 -11.62 1.16
N ALA A 18 -9.01 -11.45 1.06
CA ALA A 18 -8.18 -12.20 0.10
C ALA A 18 -6.84 -12.53 0.77
N GLY A 19 -6.61 -13.82 1.07
CA GLY A 19 -5.49 -14.30 1.89
C GLY A 19 -4.09 -14.18 1.26
N GLY A 20 -3.61 -12.98 0.96
CA GLY A 20 -2.28 -12.77 0.40
C GLY A 20 -1.52 -11.66 1.12
N HIS A 21 -0.27 -11.92 1.49
CA HIS A 21 0.67 -10.90 1.99
C HIS A 21 0.94 -9.76 0.99
N CYS A 22 0.51 -9.90 -0.27
CA CYS A 22 0.79 -8.96 -1.36
C CYS A 22 0.27 -7.52 -1.11
N PRO A 23 -1.02 -7.25 -0.81
CA PRO A 23 -1.52 -5.88 -0.72
C PRO A 23 -0.90 -5.14 0.46
N ARG A 24 -0.63 -5.86 1.55
CA ARG A 24 0.11 -5.37 2.72
C ARG A 24 1.50 -4.89 2.34
N ILE A 25 2.28 -5.74 1.65
CA ILE A 25 3.64 -5.40 1.21
C ILE A 25 3.61 -4.18 0.26
N LEU A 26 2.67 -4.12 -0.67
CA LEU A 26 2.56 -2.99 -1.59
C LEU A 26 2.22 -1.68 -0.86
N MET A 27 1.33 -1.71 0.13
CA MET A 27 1.03 -0.53 0.96
C MET A 27 2.21 -0.11 1.83
N GLU A 28 2.98 -1.04 2.38
CA GLU A 28 4.19 -0.71 3.16
C GLU A 28 5.27 -0.07 2.28
N ILE A 29 5.49 -0.58 1.07
CA ILE A 29 6.40 0.02 0.09
C ILE A 29 5.95 1.43 -0.27
N TYR A 30 4.66 1.60 -0.58
CA TYR A 30 4.10 2.91 -0.88
C TYR A 30 4.28 3.87 0.30
N ALA A 31 3.99 3.43 1.53
CA ALA A 31 4.15 4.26 2.72
C ALA A 31 5.61 4.69 2.94
N LYS A 32 6.57 3.83 2.61
CA LYS A 32 8.00 4.11 2.70
C LYS A 32 8.47 5.15 1.68
N HIS A 33 7.91 5.16 0.47
CA HIS A 33 8.37 6.05 -0.62
C HIS A 33 7.54 7.34 -0.77
N CYS A 34 6.21 7.25 -0.62
CA CYS A 34 5.26 8.34 -0.82
C CYS A 34 4.70 8.92 0.49
N GLY A 35 4.93 8.25 1.62
CA GLY A 35 4.35 8.62 2.91
C GLY A 35 3.02 7.91 3.19
N ARG A 36 2.52 8.08 4.41
CA ARG A 36 1.40 7.31 4.94
C ARG A 36 0.11 7.59 4.17
N LEU A 37 -0.62 6.54 3.78
CA LEU A 37 -1.93 6.69 3.15
C LEU A 37 -2.86 7.47 4.08
N SER A 38 -3.42 8.57 3.58
CA SER A 38 -4.52 9.29 4.23
C SER A 38 -5.83 8.54 4.04
N VAL A 39 -6.86 8.88 4.81
CA VAL A 39 -8.23 8.34 4.68
C VAL A 39 -8.74 8.49 3.24
N TYR A 40 -8.39 9.59 2.57
CA TYR A 40 -8.70 9.79 1.15
C TYR A 40 -8.04 8.75 0.23
N GLY A 41 -6.79 8.35 0.53
CA GLY A 41 -6.03 7.37 -0.25
C GLY A 41 -6.59 5.94 -0.13
N LEU A 42 -7.42 5.67 0.88
CA LEU A 42 -8.03 4.36 1.07
C LEU A 42 -8.98 3.96 -0.06
N LYS A 43 -9.51 4.93 -0.80
CA LYS A 43 -10.32 4.65 -2.00
C LYS A 43 -9.55 3.85 -3.06
N HIS A 44 -8.23 3.99 -3.09
CA HIS A 44 -7.34 3.35 -4.07
C HIS A 44 -6.82 1.97 -3.61
N VAL A 45 -7.27 1.50 -2.45
CA VAL A 45 -6.87 0.17 -1.95
C VAL A 45 -7.39 -0.95 -2.84
N GLY A 46 -8.56 -0.77 -3.46
CA GLY A 46 -9.08 -1.70 -4.47
C GLY A 46 -8.12 -1.86 -5.66
N ASP A 47 -7.49 -0.76 -6.09
CA ASP A 47 -6.50 -0.77 -7.17
C ASP A 47 -5.24 -1.54 -6.74
N ILE A 48 -4.82 -1.43 -5.48
CA ILE A 48 -3.71 -2.21 -4.91
C ILE A 48 -4.02 -3.72 -4.94
N HIS A 49 -5.26 -4.11 -4.71
CA HIS A 49 -5.69 -5.51 -4.84
C HIS A 49 -5.67 -5.98 -6.29
N ALA A 50 -6.13 -5.15 -7.22
CA ALA A 50 -6.05 -5.45 -8.64
C ALA A 50 -4.60 -5.63 -9.11
N MET A 51 -3.70 -4.77 -8.63
CA MET A 51 -2.25 -4.87 -8.88
C MET A 51 -1.67 -6.19 -8.34
N CYS A 52 -2.09 -6.63 -7.15
CA CYS A 52 -1.70 -7.92 -6.61
C CYS A 52 -2.20 -9.10 -7.43
N ARG A 53 -3.46 -9.07 -7.89
CA ARG A 53 -4.01 -10.10 -8.78
C ARG A 53 -3.32 -10.12 -10.14
N ALA A 54 -2.83 -8.97 -10.61
CA ALA A 54 -2.05 -8.84 -11.84
C ALA A 54 -0.56 -9.23 -11.68
N GLY A 55 -0.13 -9.66 -10.49
CA GLY A 55 1.26 -10.07 -10.25
C GLY A 55 2.25 -8.90 -10.15
N VAL A 56 1.80 -7.70 -9.77
CA VAL A 56 2.70 -6.58 -9.49
C VAL A 56 3.53 -6.88 -8.25
N THR A 57 4.85 -6.86 -8.40
CA THR A 57 5.79 -7.10 -7.31
C THR A 57 6.13 -5.80 -6.56
N ALA A 58 6.59 -5.95 -5.32
CA ALA A 58 7.04 -4.86 -4.45
C ALA A 58 8.05 -3.93 -5.15
N HIS A 59 8.96 -4.49 -5.95
CA HIS A 59 9.97 -3.71 -6.68
C HIS A 59 9.35 -2.78 -7.72
N LYS A 60 8.33 -3.24 -8.47
CA LYS A 60 7.61 -2.41 -9.45
C LYS A 60 6.86 -1.27 -8.77
N MET A 61 6.23 -1.53 -7.62
CA MET A 61 5.58 -0.49 -6.82
C MET A 61 6.57 0.54 -6.28
N ALA A 62 7.75 0.11 -5.81
CA ALA A 62 8.80 1.01 -5.34
C ALA A 62 9.30 1.92 -6.46
N ALA A 63 9.61 1.35 -7.64
CA ALA A 63 10.06 2.11 -8.81
C ALA A 63 9.02 3.12 -9.28
N ALA A 64 7.74 2.73 -9.33
CA ALA A 64 6.64 3.64 -9.68
C ALA A 64 6.49 4.78 -8.65
N SER A 65 6.57 4.45 -7.35
CA SER A 65 6.48 5.43 -6.26
C SER A 65 7.60 6.47 -6.31
N ILE A 66 8.83 6.02 -6.58
CA ILE A 66 10.00 6.91 -6.76
C ILE A 66 9.79 7.80 -7.99
N LYS A 67 9.33 7.23 -9.11
CA LYS A 67 9.11 7.97 -10.35
C LYS A 67 8.02 9.04 -10.21
N VAL A 68 6.91 8.75 -9.54
CA VAL A 68 5.82 9.71 -9.31
C VAL A 68 6.26 10.84 -8.39
N ARG A 69 7.11 10.57 -7.39
CA ARG A 69 7.62 11.59 -6.46
C ARG A 69 8.70 12.50 -7.07
N SER A 70 9.36 12.06 -8.13
CA SER A 70 10.46 12.79 -8.77
C SER A 70 10.00 13.83 -9.80
N ASN A 71 8.70 14.13 -9.87
CA ASN A 71 8.07 15.12 -10.75
C ASN A 71 7.23 16.10 -9.92
#